data_AF-A0A1A9RTN4-F1
#
_entry.id   AF-A0A1A9RTN4-F1
#
_cell.length_a   1.000
_cell.length_b   1.000
_cell.length_c   1.000
_cell.angle_alpha   90.00
_cell.angle_beta   90.00
_cell.angle_gamma   90.00
#
_symmetry.space_group_name_H-M   'P 1'
#
loop_
_entity.id
_entity.type
_entity.pdbx_description
1 polymer ?
#
loop_
_entity_poly.entity_id
_entity_poly.type
_entity_poly.pdbx_seq_one_letter_code
_entity_poly.pdbx_strand_id
1 'polypeptide(L)'
;MFQSISANKIVSVNPAVLSSGGSPLSMNAVFLSKNENLPTGRHTAFPDASAVGEFFGLASEEFKAAQVYFKGFDNSHIKPGTLYFYPYNVGKEAAYLRGASVKSMSLAALKKLSGNLKVNIDGNDKSGDNISLAAATSFSDAAAKIGTAISATVQFDEQLQAFEIVSATQGRASEIGFATGTLAEALNLTEAKGAVISKGNDGDSVETVMEGVIQSTLNFATFTTVFEPELADKLALAKWSNAQNNRFLYAAWGKEAAALQTGNTTCLGAQLKAAAYDGTTPIYGGLDKAAFLCGAIASIDFTETQGRITLAFKNQSGLSVDVDNAADADNLKENGYNYYGAWATANDRFTFLYPGQMPGKWKWIDAYVNQIRLNSQLQLALMTLLTSAKAVPYNAVGIALQRAACQDPINEALNFGSIQPGVPLSEQQRALINNEARVDAAAKIESTGYFLLIQNASAQTRGNRQSMPMKLWYTDGGSVHNINLGSINVQ
;
A
#
# COMPACT_ATOMS: atom_id res chain seq x y z
N MET A 1 -39.55 -22.96 -51.59
CA MET A 1 -38.78 -21.91 -50.87
C MET A 1 -37.38 -21.87 -51.45
N PHE A 2 -36.93 -20.72 -51.96
CA PHE A 2 -35.56 -20.56 -52.47
C PHE A 2 -34.56 -20.50 -51.30
N GLN A 3 -33.38 -21.10 -51.46
CA GLN A 3 -32.25 -20.87 -50.55
C GLN A 3 -31.83 -19.40 -50.65
N SER A 4 -31.75 -18.70 -49.51
CA SER A 4 -31.35 -17.29 -49.45
C SER A 4 -29.99 -17.14 -48.76
N ILE A 5 -29.13 -16.27 -49.33
CA ILE A 5 -27.85 -15.88 -48.72
C ILE A 5 -28.15 -15.05 -47.47
N SER A 6 -27.48 -15.37 -46.35
CA SER A 6 -27.71 -14.70 -45.06
C SER A 6 -27.45 -13.18 -45.13
N ALA A 7 -28.39 -12.39 -44.60
CA ALA A 7 -28.27 -10.94 -44.46
C ALA A 7 -27.07 -10.50 -43.58
N ASN A 8 -26.49 -11.42 -42.78
CA ASN A 8 -25.22 -11.20 -42.06
C ASN A 8 -24.03 -10.93 -43.01
N LYS A 9 -24.18 -11.18 -44.33
CA LYS A 9 -23.22 -10.79 -45.38
C LYS A 9 -23.35 -9.32 -45.82
N ILE A 10 -24.45 -8.65 -45.47
CA ILE A 10 -24.74 -7.24 -45.84
C ILE A 10 -24.64 -6.34 -44.59
N VAL A 11 -25.18 -6.78 -43.45
CA VAL A 11 -25.09 -6.07 -42.16
C VAL A 11 -24.87 -7.09 -41.04
N SER A 12 -23.78 -6.95 -40.27
CA SER A 12 -23.55 -7.70 -39.04
C SER A 12 -23.52 -6.77 -37.83
N VAL A 13 -24.35 -7.04 -36.82
CA VAL A 13 -24.30 -6.35 -35.52
C VAL A 13 -23.51 -7.25 -34.57
N ASN A 14 -22.28 -6.85 -34.25
CA ASN A 14 -21.48 -7.53 -33.23
C ASN A 14 -21.82 -6.93 -31.87
N PRO A 15 -22.40 -7.70 -30.92
CA PRO A 15 -22.64 -7.20 -29.57
C PRO A 15 -21.30 -6.88 -28.90
N ALA A 16 -21.21 -5.70 -28.30
CA ALA A 16 -20.10 -5.30 -27.44
C ALA A 16 -20.68 -4.82 -26.11
N VAL A 17 -20.12 -5.29 -25.01
CA VAL A 17 -20.49 -4.83 -23.66
C VAL A 17 -19.54 -3.70 -23.29
N LEU A 18 -20.09 -2.54 -22.93
CA LEU A 18 -19.33 -1.53 -22.20
C LEU A 18 -19.12 -2.08 -20.79
N SER A 19 -17.89 -2.43 -20.46
CA SER A 19 -17.51 -2.93 -19.13
C SER A 19 -17.83 -1.87 -18.06
N SER A 20 -18.23 -2.32 -16.87
CA SER A 20 -18.55 -1.48 -15.70
C SER A 20 -17.32 -0.83 -15.03
N GLY A 21 -16.22 -0.63 -15.77
CA GLY A 21 -14.95 -0.12 -15.23
C GLY A 21 -14.07 -1.20 -14.59
N GLY A 22 -12.79 -0.89 -14.38
CA GLY A 22 -11.86 -1.77 -13.65
C GLY A 22 -12.03 -1.68 -12.13
N SER A 23 -11.28 -2.48 -11.37
CA SER A 23 -11.32 -2.43 -9.90
C SER A 23 -10.60 -1.20 -9.35
N PRO A 24 -11.18 -0.47 -8.38
CA PRO A 24 -10.56 0.71 -7.80
C PRO A 24 -9.31 0.34 -6.97
N LEU A 25 -8.38 1.29 -6.84
CA LEU A 25 -7.26 1.18 -5.90
C LEU A 25 -7.80 0.94 -4.48
N SER A 26 -7.35 -0.15 -3.85
CA SER A 26 -7.56 -0.36 -2.42
C SER A 26 -6.53 0.45 -1.63
N MET A 27 -6.95 1.13 -0.57
CA MET A 27 -6.05 1.92 0.31
C MET A 27 -5.19 1.04 1.24
N ASN A 28 -4.84 -0.16 0.78
CA ASN A 28 -4.05 -1.13 1.54
C ASN A 28 -2.66 -0.58 1.90
N ALA A 29 -2.01 -1.27 2.83
CA ALA A 29 -0.65 -0.95 3.28
C ALA A 29 0.39 -2.00 2.89
N VAL A 30 1.64 -1.55 2.76
CA VAL A 30 2.85 -2.40 2.69
C VAL A 30 3.68 -2.21 3.95
N PHE A 31 3.99 -3.29 4.66
CA PHE A 31 4.89 -3.28 5.81
C PHE A 31 6.23 -3.93 5.42
N LEU A 32 7.31 -3.16 5.55
CA LEU A 32 8.67 -3.65 5.30
C LEU A 32 9.16 -4.41 6.54
N SER A 33 9.56 -5.67 6.38
CA SER A 33 10.00 -6.52 7.49
C SER A 33 11.34 -7.18 7.17
N LYS A 34 12.16 -7.37 8.20
CA LYS A 34 13.44 -8.10 8.14
C LYS A 34 13.26 -9.61 8.37
N ASN A 35 12.03 -10.10 8.38
CA ASN A 35 11.75 -11.50 8.66
C ASN A 35 12.18 -12.39 7.48
N GLU A 36 13.10 -13.31 7.75
CA GLU A 36 13.72 -14.22 6.77
C GLU A 36 12.71 -15.18 6.12
N ASN A 37 11.50 -15.34 6.69
CA ASN A 37 10.46 -16.12 6.06
C ASN A 37 9.88 -15.43 4.81
N LEU A 38 10.06 -14.12 4.64
CA LEU A 38 9.59 -13.41 3.47
C LEU A 38 10.47 -13.70 2.25
N PRO A 39 9.90 -14.21 1.15
CA PRO A 39 10.68 -14.48 -0.05
C PRO A 39 11.18 -13.19 -0.70
N THR A 40 12.49 -13.09 -0.91
CA THR A 40 13.18 -11.96 -1.55
C THR A 40 12.55 -11.62 -2.90
N GLY A 41 12.34 -10.32 -3.13
CA GLY A 41 11.89 -9.80 -4.43
C GLY A 41 10.38 -9.84 -4.66
N ARG A 42 9.58 -10.31 -3.70
CA ARG A 42 8.11 -10.34 -3.82
C ARG A 42 7.39 -10.00 -2.53
N HIS A 43 6.23 -9.37 -2.67
CA HIS A 43 5.32 -9.19 -1.54
C HIS A 43 4.63 -10.51 -1.17
N THR A 44 4.26 -10.61 0.10
CA THR A 44 3.32 -11.62 0.62
C THR A 44 2.06 -10.91 1.10
N ALA A 45 0.90 -11.37 0.63
CA ALA A 45 -0.40 -10.76 0.94
C ALA A 45 -1.14 -11.58 2.00
N PHE A 46 -1.72 -10.90 2.98
CA PHE A 46 -2.51 -11.52 4.04
C PHE A 46 -3.91 -10.90 4.09
N PRO A 47 -4.97 -11.73 4.21
CA PRO A 47 -6.35 -11.24 4.29
C PRO A 47 -6.74 -10.74 5.68
N ASP A 48 -6.07 -11.22 6.73
CA ASP A 48 -6.38 -10.90 8.12
C ASP A 48 -5.17 -11.09 9.04
N ALA A 49 -5.31 -10.65 10.30
CA ALA A 49 -4.26 -10.77 11.30
C ALA A 49 -3.95 -12.23 11.68
N SER A 50 -4.93 -13.14 11.63
CA SER A 50 -4.72 -14.55 11.97
C SER A 50 -3.76 -15.21 10.98
N ALA A 51 -3.92 -14.95 9.68
CA ALA A 51 -3.01 -15.43 8.64
C ALA A 51 -1.59 -14.87 8.80
N VAL A 52 -1.45 -13.62 9.24
CA VAL A 52 -0.14 -13.04 9.61
C VAL A 52 0.45 -13.81 10.79
N GLY A 53 -0.35 -14.10 11.82
CA GLY A 53 0.06 -14.87 13.00
C GLY A 53 0.47 -16.31 12.68
N GLU A 54 -0.20 -16.95 11.72
CA GLU A 54 0.19 -18.27 11.22
C GLU A 54 1.51 -18.26 10.46
N PHE A 55 1.85 -17.15 9.79
CA PHE A 55 3.08 -17.05 9.00
C PHE A 55 4.30 -16.61 9.81
N PHE A 56 4.14 -15.58 10.64
CA PHE A 56 5.24 -14.98 11.40
C PHE A 56 5.30 -15.46 12.86
N GLY A 57 4.25 -16.12 13.35
CA GLY A 57 4.09 -16.51 14.75
C GLY A 57 3.36 -15.45 15.58
N LEU A 58 2.62 -15.88 16.60
CA LEU A 58 1.75 -15.01 17.42
C LEU A 58 2.52 -14.04 18.34
N ALA A 59 3.82 -14.24 18.54
CA ALA A 59 4.66 -13.34 19.33
C ALA A 59 5.32 -12.24 18.49
N SER A 60 5.24 -12.34 17.15
CA SER A 60 5.92 -11.46 16.20
C SER A 60 5.40 -10.02 16.25
N GLU A 61 6.26 -9.06 15.91
CA GLU A 61 5.85 -7.66 15.76
C GLU A 61 4.95 -7.49 14.53
N GLU A 62 5.14 -8.29 13.48
CA GLU A 62 4.27 -8.38 12.31
C GLU A 62 2.83 -8.69 12.71
N PHE A 63 2.61 -9.71 13.56
CA PHE A 63 1.28 -10.08 14.03
C PHE A 63 0.65 -8.98 14.89
N LYS A 64 1.39 -8.44 15.86
CA LYS A 64 0.89 -7.34 16.72
C LYS A 64 0.49 -6.12 15.90
N ALA A 65 1.30 -5.74 14.92
CA ALA A 65 1.01 -4.63 14.02
C ALA A 65 -0.19 -4.94 13.11
N ALA A 66 -0.31 -6.17 12.60
CA ALA A 66 -1.46 -6.60 11.80
C ALA A 66 -2.76 -6.55 12.60
N GLN A 67 -2.76 -6.93 13.88
CA GLN A 67 -3.94 -6.81 14.74
C GLN A 67 -4.44 -5.36 14.82
N VAL A 68 -3.52 -4.40 14.94
CA VAL A 68 -3.85 -2.98 14.95
C VAL A 68 -4.32 -2.50 13.56
N TYR A 69 -3.62 -2.89 12.50
CA TYR A 69 -3.97 -2.53 11.12
C TYR A 69 -5.39 -2.99 10.77
N PHE A 70 -5.67 -4.30 10.86
CA PHE A 70 -6.97 -4.88 10.45
C PHE A 70 -8.14 -4.42 11.32
N LYS A 71 -7.88 -3.92 12.54
CA LYS A 71 -8.93 -3.35 13.40
C LYS A 71 -9.39 -1.97 12.92
N GLY A 72 -8.59 -1.22 12.17
CA GLY A 72 -8.97 0.11 11.66
C GLY A 72 -9.27 1.13 12.77
N PHE A 73 -10.01 2.19 12.49
CA PHE A 73 -10.46 3.13 13.53
C PHE A 73 -11.84 2.75 14.08
N ASP A 74 -12.14 3.16 15.31
CA ASP A 74 -13.46 2.94 15.92
C ASP A 74 -14.52 3.75 15.15
N ASN A 75 -15.70 3.16 14.97
CA ASN A 75 -16.78 3.70 14.13
C ASN A 75 -16.48 3.76 12.61
N SER A 76 -15.48 3.01 12.11
CA SER A 76 -15.36 2.80 10.66
C SER A 76 -16.35 1.73 10.17
N HIS A 77 -17.00 1.97 9.03
CA HIS A 77 -17.96 1.03 8.42
C HIS A 77 -17.28 -0.07 7.61
N ILE A 78 -16.07 0.19 7.12
CA ILE A 78 -15.22 -0.77 6.42
C ILE A 78 -13.94 -0.98 7.23
N LYS A 79 -13.36 -2.17 7.11
CA LYS A 79 -12.06 -2.56 7.69
C LYS A 79 -11.08 -2.94 6.57
N PRO A 80 -9.77 -2.90 6.82
CA PRO A 80 -8.79 -3.17 5.78
C PRO A 80 -8.94 -4.59 5.22
N GLY A 81 -8.94 -4.73 3.89
CA GLY A 81 -9.16 -6.03 3.24
C GLY A 81 -7.89 -6.85 3.02
N THR A 82 -6.72 -6.21 3.00
CA THR A 82 -5.43 -6.89 2.76
C THR A 82 -4.29 -6.10 3.39
N LEU A 83 -3.31 -6.81 3.95
CA LEU A 83 -2.01 -6.27 4.35
C LEU A 83 -0.91 -6.97 3.54
N TYR A 84 -0.01 -6.19 2.96
CA TYR A 84 1.16 -6.71 2.26
C TYR A 84 2.39 -6.60 3.15
N PHE A 85 3.23 -7.63 3.16
CA PHE A 85 4.59 -7.57 3.69
C PHE A 85 5.60 -7.71 2.56
N TYR A 86 6.68 -6.95 2.63
CA TYR A 86 7.80 -7.03 1.68
C TYR A 86 9.12 -7.17 2.46
N PRO A 87 10.04 -8.05 2.03
CA PRO A 87 11.32 -8.24 2.72
C PRO A 87 12.20 -6.99 2.62
N TYR A 88 12.84 -6.65 3.74
CA TYR A 88 13.94 -5.69 3.83
C TYR A 88 15.17 -6.47 4.27
N ASN A 89 15.97 -6.94 3.32
CA ASN A 89 17.12 -7.77 3.65
C ASN A 89 18.26 -6.88 4.14
N VAL A 90 18.82 -7.15 5.33
CA VAL A 90 19.87 -6.30 5.93
C VAL A 90 21.29 -6.75 5.60
N GLY A 91 21.45 -7.85 4.86
CA GLY A 91 22.74 -8.40 4.48
C GLY A 91 22.62 -9.55 3.51
N LYS A 92 23.71 -10.33 3.41
CA LYS A 92 23.78 -11.46 2.49
C LYS A 92 22.86 -12.59 2.93
N GLU A 93 21.95 -12.98 2.06
CA GLU A 93 21.03 -14.10 2.24
C GLU A 93 21.26 -15.15 1.17
N ALA A 94 21.03 -16.41 1.53
CA ALA A 94 21.05 -17.54 0.62
C ALA A 94 19.72 -17.66 -0.13
N ALA A 95 19.76 -18.15 -1.36
CA ALA A 95 18.54 -18.59 -2.02
C ALA A 95 17.96 -19.82 -1.31
N TYR A 96 16.63 -19.88 -1.24
CA TYR A 96 15.93 -21.04 -0.70
C TYR A 96 14.68 -21.39 -1.52
N LEU A 97 14.37 -22.67 -1.56
CA LEU A 97 13.11 -23.22 -2.06
C LEU A 97 12.31 -23.71 -0.87
N ARG A 98 11.17 -23.10 -0.60
CA ARG A 98 10.23 -23.54 0.43
C ARG A 98 9.03 -24.23 -0.21
N GLY A 99 8.73 -25.44 0.22
CA GLY A 99 7.52 -26.16 -0.21
C GLY A 99 6.24 -25.51 0.34
N ALA A 100 5.10 -25.86 -0.24
CA ALA A 100 3.83 -25.50 0.39
C ALA A 100 3.61 -26.31 1.68
N SER A 101 2.82 -25.76 2.59
CA SER A 101 2.60 -26.36 3.91
C SER A 101 2.13 -27.82 3.82
N VAL A 102 2.77 -28.69 4.61
CA VAL A 102 2.40 -30.09 4.83
C VAL A 102 1.71 -30.29 6.17
N LYS A 103 1.12 -29.24 6.77
CA LYS A 103 0.41 -29.27 8.06
C LYS A 103 -0.67 -30.37 8.15
N SER A 104 -1.27 -30.76 7.02
CA SER A 104 -2.26 -31.84 6.95
C SER A 104 -1.65 -33.25 6.92
N MET A 105 -0.33 -33.38 6.75
CA MET A 105 0.39 -34.64 6.69
C MET A 105 0.75 -35.10 8.10
N SER A 106 0.42 -36.36 8.43
CA SER A 106 0.91 -36.99 9.65
C SER A 106 2.31 -37.58 9.45
N LEU A 107 3.06 -37.77 10.54
CA LEU A 107 4.34 -38.49 10.50
C LEU A 107 4.18 -39.91 9.91
N ALA A 108 3.05 -40.59 10.19
CA ALA A 108 2.77 -41.90 9.62
C ALA A 108 2.57 -41.86 8.10
N ALA A 109 2.01 -40.77 7.56
CA ALA A 109 1.92 -40.56 6.12
C ALA A 109 3.28 -40.20 5.52
N LEU A 110 4.06 -39.34 6.19
CA LEU A 110 5.41 -38.96 5.78
C LEU A 110 6.32 -40.19 5.63
N LYS A 111 6.28 -41.13 6.58
CA LYS A 111 7.07 -42.37 6.56
C LYS A 111 6.73 -43.31 5.40
N LYS A 112 5.58 -43.14 4.74
CA LYS A 112 5.22 -43.91 3.54
C LYS A 112 5.80 -43.34 2.26
N LEU A 113 6.37 -42.12 2.31
CA LEU A 113 6.91 -41.47 1.12
C LEU A 113 8.28 -42.03 0.75
N SER A 114 8.42 -42.29 -0.54
CA SER A 114 9.68 -42.63 -1.19
C SER A 114 9.65 -42.17 -2.64
N GLY A 115 10.80 -41.89 -3.22
CA GLY A 115 10.88 -41.48 -4.62
C GLY A 115 12.19 -40.80 -4.97
N ASN A 116 12.17 -40.01 -6.03
CA ASN A 116 13.29 -39.18 -6.43
C ASN A 116 13.02 -37.70 -6.16
N LEU A 117 14.10 -36.95 -5.97
CA LEU A 117 14.09 -35.50 -5.83
C LEU A 117 15.29 -34.95 -6.58
N LYS A 118 15.07 -33.97 -7.46
CA LYS A 118 16.09 -33.21 -8.16
C LYS A 118 15.83 -31.71 -8.03
N VAL A 119 16.86 -30.93 -7.77
CA VAL A 119 16.81 -29.46 -7.66
C VAL A 119 18.12 -28.87 -8.19
N ASN A 120 18.04 -27.75 -8.91
CA ASN A 120 19.24 -27.01 -9.32
C ASN A 120 19.57 -25.96 -8.25
N ILE A 121 20.80 -25.95 -7.76
CA ILE A 121 21.31 -25.00 -6.75
C ILE A 121 22.61 -24.40 -7.30
N ASP A 122 22.63 -23.08 -7.48
CA ASP A 122 23.77 -22.32 -8.00
C ASP A 122 24.35 -22.91 -9.31
N GLY A 123 23.46 -23.30 -10.23
CA GLY A 123 23.84 -23.93 -11.50
C GLY A 123 24.22 -25.41 -11.41
N ASN A 124 24.25 -26.00 -10.22
CA ASN A 124 24.57 -27.42 -10.01
C ASN A 124 23.31 -28.25 -9.74
N ASP A 125 23.13 -29.31 -10.51
CA ASP A 125 22.05 -30.27 -10.28
C ASP A 125 22.35 -31.14 -9.06
N LYS A 126 21.47 -31.05 -8.05
CA LYS A 126 21.44 -31.92 -6.87
C LYS A 126 20.32 -32.93 -7.05
N SER A 127 20.62 -34.22 -6.88
CA SER A 127 19.64 -35.28 -7.09
C SER A 127 19.86 -36.45 -6.14
N GLY A 128 18.76 -37.06 -5.72
CA GLY A 128 18.76 -38.35 -5.04
C GLY A 128 17.67 -39.24 -5.62
N ASP A 129 18.05 -40.46 -6.01
CA ASP A 129 17.15 -41.51 -6.45
C ASP A 129 16.84 -42.47 -5.29
N ASN A 130 15.64 -43.04 -5.28
CA ASN A 130 15.20 -44.03 -4.28
C ASN A 130 15.30 -43.56 -2.82
N ILE A 131 15.07 -42.27 -2.56
CA ILE A 131 15.00 -41.70 -1.21
C ILE A 131 13.80 -42.33 -0.49
N SER A 132 13.99 -42.85 0.73
CA SER A 132 12.91 -43.40 1.56
C SER A 132 12.86 -42.72 2.92
N LEU A 133 11.66 -42.29 3.32
CA LEU A 133 11.41 -41.65 4.61
C LEU A 133 10.90 -42.64 5.68
N ALA A 134 10.91 -43.95 5.41
CA ALA A 134 10.38 -44.97 6.32
C ALA A 134 11.03 -44.98 7.71
N ALA A 135 12.31 -44.58 7.79
CA ALA A 135 13.06 -44.47 9.04
C ALA A 135 12.97 -43.09 9.70
N ALA A 136 12.21 -42.14 9.15
CA ALA A 136 12.06 -40.81 9.74
C ALA A 136 11.32 -40.87 11.09
N THR A 137 11.86 -40.14 12.07
CA THR A 137 11.30 -40.01 13.42
C THR A 137 10.58 -38.69 13.64
N SER A 138 10.83 -37.69 12.80
CA SER A 138 10.17 -36.39 12.76
C SER A 138 10.26 -35.80 11.35
N PHE A 139 9.58 -34.68 11.09
CA PHE A 139 9.73 -33.93 9.84
C PHE A 139 11.15 -33.36 9.67
N SER A 140 11.75 -32.85 10.75
CA SER A 140 13.14 -32.37 10.74
C SER A 140 14.15 -33.49 10.48
N ASP A 141 13.90 -34.70 11.00
CA ASP A 141 14.72 -35.88 10.71
C ASP A 141 14.54 -36.36 9.26
N ALA A 142 13.33 -36.24 8.70
CA ALA A 142 13.10 -36.46 7.28
C ALA A 142 13.85 -35.44 6.41
N ALA A 143 13.86 -34.17 6.79
CA ALA A 143 14.60 -33.11 6.10
C ALA A 143 16.10 -33.44 6.06
N ALA A 144 16.70 -33.84 7.20
CA ALA A 144 18.10 -34.26 7.25
C ALA A 144 18.43 -35.47 6.35
N LYS A 145 17.52 -36.45 6.29
CA LYS A 145 17.66 -37.61 5.39
C LYS A 145 17.61 -37.21 3.92
N ILE A 146 16.70 -36.30 3.55
CA ILE A 146 16.60 -35.77 2.18
C ILE A 146 17.88 -34.99 1.84
N GLY A 147 18.33 -34.10 2.73
CA GLY A 147 19.54 -33.30 2.54
C GLY A 147 20.79 -34.16 2.34
N THR A 148 20.92 -35.25 3.10
CA THR A 148 21.98 -36.24 2.91
C THR A 148 21.88 -36.90 1.53
N ALA A 149 20.69 -37.32 1.13
CA ALA A 149 20.49 -38.04 -0.13
C ALA A 149 20.75 -37.18 -1.38
N ILE A 150 20.50 -35.87 -1.33
CA ILE A 150 20.72 -34.95 -2.46
C ILE A 150 22.01 -34.12 -2.32
N SER A 151 22.73 -34.25 -1.21
CA SER A 151 23.92 -33.45 -0.88
C SER A 151 23.64 -31.92 -0.91
N ALA A 152 22.59 -31.51 -0.22
CA ALA A 152 22.19 -30.10 -0.02
C ALA A 152 21.64 -29.88 1.40
N THR A 153 21.59 -28.62 1.84
CA THR A 153 20.96 -28.26 3.11
C THR A 153 19.46 -28.32 2.96
N VAL A 154 18.80 -29.18 3.75
CA VAL A 154 17.35 -29.29 3.79
C VAL A 154 16.90 -29.23 5.24
N GLN A 155 15.96 -28.34 5.53
CA GLN A 155 15.39 -28.12 6.85
C GLN A 155 13.88 -28.19 6.82
N PHE A 156 13.26 -28.35 7.99
CA PHE A 156 11.82 -28.27 8.15
C PHE A 156 11.49 -27.01 8.94
N ASP A 157 10.73 -26.11 8.33
CA ASP A 157 10.20 -24.92 8.97
C ASP A 157 8.98 -25.33 9.80
N GLU A 158 9.13 -25.30 11.13
CA GLU A 158 8.06 -25.66 12.06
C GLU A 158 6.93 -24.62 12.11
N GLN A 159 7.21 -23.35 11.80
CA GLN A 159 6.19 -22.30 11.79
C GLN A 159 5.29 -22.45 10.56
N LEU A 160 5.89 -22.61 9.38
CA LEU A 160 5.17 -22.75 8.11
C LEU A 160 4.77 -24.21 7.79
N GLN A 161 5.26 -25.15 8.59
CA GLN A 161 5.08 -26.59 8.42
C GLN A 161 5.49 -27.01 6.99
N ALA A 162 6.69 -26.63 6.57
CA ALA A 162 7.16 -26.80 5.19
C ALA A 162 8.61 -27.28 5.13
N PHE A 163 8.94 -28.07 4.10
CA PHE A 163 10.34 -28.41 3.81
C PHE A 163 11.00 -27.26 3.05
N GLU A 164 12.23 -26.94 3.41
CA GLU A 164 13.01 -25.87 2.79
C GLU A 164 14.38 -26.39 2.38
N ILE A 165 14.75 -26.15 1.12
CA ILE A 165 16.08 -26.43 0.58
C ILE A 165 16.82 -25.10 0.48
N VAL A 166 17.99 -25.01 1.09
CA VAL A 166 18.76 -23.75 1.19
C VAL A 166 20.09 -23.90 0.45
N SER A 167 20.46 -22.87 -0.31
CA SER A 167 21.77 -22.79 -0.94
C SER A 167 22.87 -22.62 0.12
N ALA A 168 24.04 -23.22 -0.14
CA ALA A 168 25.21 -23.02 0.70
C ALA A 168 25.93 -21.69 0.39
N THR A 169 25.62 -21.07 -0.75
CA THR A 169 26.12 -19.75 -1.12
C THR A 169 25.14 -18.67 -0.67
N GLN A 170 25.64 -17.44 -0.55
CA GLN A 170 24.83 -16.27 -0.21
C GLN A 170 25.12 -15.14 -1.20
N GLY A 171 24.27 -14.11 -1.19
CA GLY A 171 24.39 -12.97 -2.10
C GLY A 171 23.59 -13.17 -3.38
N ARG A 172 23.59 -12.16 -4.25
CA ARG A 172 22.78 -12.17 -5.49
C ARG A 172 23.11 -13.27 -6.48
N ALA A 173 24.28 -13.90 -6.36
CA ALA A 173 24.68 -15.04 -7.17
C ALA A 173 24.10 -16.37 -6.67
N SER A 174 23.55 -16.41 -5.45
CA SER A 174 22.88 -17.60 -4.91
C SER A 174 21.53 -17.77 -5.59
N GLU A 175 21.32 -18.93 -6.18
CA GLU A 175 20.12 -19.26 -6.97
C GLU A 175 19.63 -20.67 -6.68
N ILE A 176 18.32 -20.86 -6.73
CA ILE A 176 17.70 -22.17 -6.59
C ILE A 176 16.48 -22.30 -7.50
N GLY A 177 16.33 -23.46 -8.13
CA GLY A 177 15.17 -23.79 -8.95
C GLY A 177 14.10 -24.55 -8.17
N PHE A 178 12.93 -24.73 -8.78
CA PHE A 178 11.91 -25.64 -8.23
C PHE A 178 12.41 -27.08 -8.26
N ALA A 179 12.04 -27.85 -7.22
CA ALA A 179 12.35 -29.26 -7.19
C ALA A 179 11.44 -30.03 -8.16
N THR A 180 11.93 -31.17 -8.63
CA THR A 180 11.22 -32.11 -9.50
C THR A 180 11.39 -33.53 -8.98
N GLY A 181 10.51 -34.43 -9.41
CA GLY A 181 10.49 -35.83 -8.96
C GLY A 181 9.29 -36.19 -8.10
N THR A 182 9.06 -37.49 -7.92
CA THR A 182 7.88 -38.01 -7.22
C THR A 182 7.88 -37.65 -5.74
N LEU A 183 9.05 -37.64 -5.09
CA LEU A 183 9.16 -37.21 -3.70
C LEU A 183 9.01 -35.69 -3.58
N ALA A 184 9.56 -34.92 -4.53
CA ALA A 184 9.37 -33.47 -4.56
C ALA A 184 7.89 -33.09 -4.64
N GLU A 185 7.12 -33.77 -5.49
CA GLU A 185 5.67 -33.55 -5.59
C GLU A 185 4.94 -33.92 -4.29
N ALA A 186 5.28 -35.06 -3.69
CA ALA A 186 4.66 -35.52 -2.45
C ALA A 186 4.95 -34.62 -1.24
N LEU A 187 6.08 -33.89 -1.26
CA LEU A 187 6.49 -32.93 -0.23
C LEU A 187 6.14 -31.47 -0.58
N ASN A 188 5.34 -31.26 -1.63
CA ASN A 188 4.93 -29.94 -2.11
C ASN A 188 6.08 -28.99 -2.49
N LEU A 189 7.22 -29.51 -2.99
CA LEU A 189 8.40 -28.74 -3.38
C LEU A 189 8.40 -28.31 -4.87
N THR A 190 7.32 -28.60 -5.60
CA THR A 190 7.18 -28.23 -7.02
C THR A 190 6.35 -26.96 -7.17
N GLU A 191 6.56 -26.24 -8.28
CA GLU A 191 5.77 -25.04 -8.62
C GLU A 191 4.26 -25.34 -8.64
N ALA A 192 3.87 -26.48 -9.24
CA ALA A 192 2.47 -26.90 -9.33
C ALA A 192 1.80 -27.18 -7.98
N LYS A 193 2.58 -27.43 -6.92
CA LYS A 193 2.08 -27.59 -5.55
C LYS A 193 2.15 -26.31 -4.73
N GLY A 194 2.59 -25.20 -5.33
CA GLY A 194 2.66 -23.90 -4.68
C GLY A 194 3.94 -23.66 -3.88
N ALA A 195 5.03 -24.34 -4.21
CA ALA A 195 6.35 -24.02 -3.64
C ALA A 195 6.76 -22.58 -4.01
N VAL A 196 7.62 -21.99 -3.18
CA VAL A 196 8.09 -20.61 -3.32
C VAL A 196 9.61 -20.59 -3.32
N ILE A 197 10.18 -19.86 -4.28
CA ILE A 197 11.60 -19.56 -4.35
C ILE A 197 11.84 -18.17 -3.76
N SER A 198 12.82 -18.08 -2.88
CA SER A 198 13.49 -16.83 -2.51
C SER A 198 14.86 -16.81 -3.15
N LYS A 199 15.20 -15.69 -3.80
CA LYS A 199 16.53 -15.50 -4.41
C LYS A 199 17.52 -15.03 -3.33
N GLY A 200 18.80 -15.36 -3.53
CA GLY A 200 19.83 -14.76 -2.71
C GLY A 200 19.87 -13.24 -2.88
N ASN A 201 20.22 -12.54 -1.81
CA ASN A 201 20.37 -11.09 -1.82
C ASN A 201 21.68 -10.69 -1.14
N ASP A 202 22.23 -9.52 -1.47
CA ASP A 202 23.43 -8.96 -0.83
C ASP A 202 23.09 -7.93 0.27
N GLY A 203 21.81 -7.82 0.62
CA GLY A 203 21.25 -6.76 1.43
C GLY A 203 20.66 -5.66 0.55
N ASP A 204 19.68 -4.97 1.10
CA ASP A 204 18.93 -3.95 0.43
C ASP A 204 19.29 -2.54 0.91
N SER A 205 19.34 -1.64 -0.07
CA SER A 205 19.12 -0.22 0.18
C SER A 205 17.63 0.09 0.22
N VAL A 206 17.27 1.24 0.78
CA VAL A 206 15.89 1.74 0.71
C VAL A 206 15.40 1.83 -0.73
N GLU A 207 16.24 2.31 -1.66
CA GLU A 207 15.88 2.45 -3.07
C GLU A 207 15.57 1.09 -3.72
N THR A 208 16.39 0.07 -3.46
CA THR A 208 16.17 -1.28 -4.03
C THR A 208 14.93 -1.94 -3.46
N VAL A 209 14.67 -1.82 -2.16
CA VAL A 209 13.44 -2.33 -1.54
C VAL A 209 12.22 -1.66 -2.14
N MET A 210 12.20 -0.34 -2.22
CA MET A 210 11.00 0.37 -2.67
C MET A 210 10.73 0.19 -4.17
N GLU A 211 11.76 0.07 -5.00
CA GLU A 211 11.61 -0.36 -6.40
C GLU A 211 11.02 -1.78 -6.48
N GLY A 212 11.54 -2.71 -5.68
CA GLY A 212 11.02 -4.07 -5.59
C GLY A 212 9.56 -4.13 -5.14
N VAL A 213 9.14 -3.26 -4.21
CA VAL A 213 7.75 -3.13 -3.77
C VAL A 213 6.86 -2.74 -4.96
N ILE A 214 7.17 -1.67 -5.68
CA ILE A 214 6.31 -1.18 -6.76
C ILE A 214 6.30 -2.08 -8.00
N GLN A 215 7.38 -2.85 -8.22
CA GLN A 215 7.40 -3.92 -9.24
C GLN A 215 6.53 -5.11 -8.83
N SER A 216 6.41 -5.37 -7.52
CA SER A 216 5.64 -6.49 -7.01
C SER A 216 4.15 -6.17 -6.85
N THR A 217 3.79 -4.96 -6.41
CA THR A 217 2.41 -4.50 -6.29
C THR A 217 2.31 -2.97 -6.35
N LEU A 218 1.28 -2.48 -7.02
CA LEU A 218 0.88 -1.07 -6.98
C LEU A 218 -0.44 -0.86 -6.21
N ASN A 219 -1.03 -1.93 -5.66
CA ASN A 219 -2.33 -1.88 -4.99
C ASN A 219 -2.21 -1.51 -3.50
N PHE A 220 -1.49 -0.43 -3.22
CA PHE A 220 -1.34 0.12 -1.87
C PHE A 220 -1.27 1.66 -1.93
N ALA A 221 -1.53 2.30 -0.81
CA ALA A 221 -1.44 3.75 -0.64
C ALA A 221 -0.50 4.15 0.49
N THR A 222 -0.39 3.32 1.53
CA THR A 222 0.43 3.60 2.70
C THR A 222 1.52 2.55 2.87
N PHE A 223 2.64 2.92 3.49
CA PHE A 223 3.65 1.95 3.88
C PHE A 223 4.36 2.36 5.17
N THR A 224 4.94 1.37 5.85
CA THR A 224 5.77 1.58 7.04
C THR A 224 6.77 0.42 7.21
N THR A 225 7.58 0.46 8.25
CA THR A 225 8.56 -0.56 8.60
C THR A 225 8.16 -1.22 9.92
N VAL A 226 8.28 -2.55 10.00
CA VAL A 226 8.01 -3.32 11.24
C VAL A 226 9.11 -3.09 12.29
N PHE A 227 10.29 -2.68 11.86
CA PHE A 227 11.38 -2.23 12.72
C PHE A 227 11.45 -0.70 12.74
N GLU A 228 12.03 -0.12 13.79
CA GLU A 228 12.38 1.31 13.77
C GLU A 228 13.65 1.49 12.91
N PRO A 229 13.60 2.20 11.77
CA PRO A 229 14.79 2.44 10.97
C PRO A 229 15.68 3.50 11.63
N GLU A 230 16.96 3.53 11.26
CA GLU A 230 17.82 4.65 11.62
C GLU A 230 17.32 5.93 10.95
N LEU A 231 17.68 7.11 11.50
CA LEU A 231 17.23 8.40 10.98
C LEU A 231 17.57 8.59 9.49
N ALA A 232 18.74 8.11 9.06
CA ALA A 232 19.15 8.16 7.65
C ALA A 232 18.20 7.36 6.75
N ASP A 233 17.81 6.16 7.16
CA ASP A 233 16.87 5.30 6.43
C ASP A 233 15.45 5.88 6.44
N LYS A 234 14.99 6.45 7.57
CA LYS A 234 13.70 7.16 7.65
C LYS A 234 13.65 8.31 6.63
N LEU A 235 14.74 9.09 6.51
CA LEU A 235 14.84 10.17 5.53
C LEU A 235 14.92 9.66 4.10
N ALA A 236 15.61 8.55 3.84
CA ALA A 236 15.66 7.93 2.52
C ALA A 236 14.28 7.42 2.07
N LEU A 237 13.52 6.77 2.96
CA LEU A 237 12.14 6.32 2.69
C LEU A 237 11.22 7.51 2.39
N ALA A 238 11.35 8.58 3.18
CA ALA A 238 10.60 9.81 2.98
C ALA A 238 10.94 10.49 1.65
N LYS A 239 12.24 10.56 1.30
CA LYS A 239 12.72 11.10 0.02
C LYS A 239 12.18 10.30 -1.16
N TRP A 240 12.20 8.96 -1.06
CA TRP A 240 11.61 8.10 -2.07
C TRP A 240 10.12 8.40 -2.26
N SER A 241 9.34 8.47 -1.17
CA SER A 241 7.90 8.74 -1.21
C SER A 241 7.58 10.09 -1.86
N ASN A 242 8.33 11.14 -1.50
CA ASN A 242 8.21 12.48 -2.07
C ASN A 242 8.44 12.50 -3.60
N ALA A 243 9.28 11.60 -4.13
CA ALA A 243 9.55 11.48 -5.56
C ALA A 243 8.44 10.76 -6.35
N GLN A 244 7.47 10.12 -5.69
CA GLN A 244 6.44 9.30 -6.35
C GLN A 244 5.21 10.09 -6.82
N ASN A 245 5.36 11.38 -7.12
CA ASN A 245 4.26 12.24 -7.57
C ASN A 245 3.03 12.19 -6.62
N ASN A 246 3.28 12.19 -5.31
CA ASN A 246 2.26 12.12 -4.26
C ASN A 246 1.41 10.83 -4.27
N ARG A 247 1.93 9.72 -4.83
CA ARG A 247 1.17 8.46 -4.95
C ARG A 247 1.11 7.63 -3.66
N PHE A 248 2.10 7.76 -2.79
CA PHE A 248 2.22 6.94 -1.57
C PHE A 248 2.40 7.80 -0.34
N LEU A 249 2.04 7.26 0.83
CA LEU A 249 2.23 7.88 2.13
C LEU A 249 3.09 6.98 3.02
N TYR A 250 4.25 7.48 3.42
CA TYR A 250 5.09 6.83 4.43
C TYR A 250 4.60 7.20 5.83
N ALA A 251 4.17 6.21 6.62
CA ALA A 251 3.92 6.38 8.05
C ALA A 251 5.23 6.16 8.82
N ALA A 252 6.00 7.23 9.01
CA ALA A 252 7.29 7.17 9.68
C ALA A 252 7.10 7.28 11.19
N TRP A 253 7.56 6.28 11.96
CA TRP A 253 7.37 6.26 13.41
C TRP A 253 8.69 6.31 14.18
N GLY A 254 8.63 6.69 15.45
CA GLY A 254 9.75 6.64 16.38
C GLY A 254 9.48 7.40 17.68
N LYS A 255 10.35 7.21 18.68
CA LYS A 255 10.30 7.91 19.97
C LYS A 255 11.58 8.70 20.24
N GLU A 256 11.93 9.57 19.30
CA GLU A 256 13.12 10.42 19.41
C GLU A 256 12.97 11.42 20.55
N ALA A 257 13.87 11.40 21.55
CA ALA A 257 13.85 12.38 22.63
C ALA A 257 13.97 13.83 22.13
N ALA A 258 14.69 14.03 21.02
CA ALA A 258 14.82 15.31 20.34
C ALA A 258 13.48 15.88 19.85
N ALA A 259 12.48 15.03 19.55
CA ALA A 259 11.17 15.47 19.08
C ALA A 259 10.35 16.17 20.17
N LEU A 260 10.68 15.96 21.46
CA LEU A 260 10.03 16.61 22.59
C LEU A 260 10.65 17.97 22.96
N GLN A 261 11.67 18.42 22.22
CA GLN A 261 12.35 19.69 22.48
C GLN A 261 11.80 20.81 21.58
N THR A 262 11.48 21.96 22.17
CA THR A 262 11.04 23.16 21.44
C THR A 262 12.10 23.62 20.42
N GLY A 263 11.69 23.97 19.20
CA GLY A 263 12.59 24.50 18.16
C GLY A 263 13.67 23.55 17.68
N ASN A 264 13.48 22.22 17.83
CA ASN A 264 14.47 21.24 17.40
C ASN A 264 14.62 21.23 15.86
N THR A 265 15.83 21.03 15.35
CA THR A 265 16.13 20.99 13.92
C THR A 265 16.70 19.64 13.44
N THR A 266 16.95 18.71 14.36
CA THR A 266 17.66 17.46 14.09
C THR A 266 16.75 16.23 14.12
N CYS A 267 15.59 16.29 14.80
CA CYS A 267 14.62 15.22 14.79
C CYS A 267 14.01 15.03 13.39
N LEU A 268 13.52 13.83 13.10
CA LEU A 268 12.95 13.48 11.79
C LEU A 268 11.91 14.51 11.33
N GLY A 269 10.93 14.83 12.18
CA GLY A 269 9.84 15.75 11.82
C GLY A 269 10.34 17.14 11.41
N ALA A 270 11.31 17.69 12.15
CA ALA A 270 11.88 18.99 11.86
C ALA A 270 12.67 18.99 10.54
N GLN A 271 13.45 17.94 10.28
CA GLN A 271 14.18 17.79 9.01
C GLN A 271 13.23 17.66 7.82
N LEU A 272 12.14 16.89 7.96
CA LEU A 272 11.13 16.74 6.91
C LEU A 272 10.40 18.05 6.63
N LYS A 273 10.10 18.84 7.67
CA LYS A 273 9.53 20.19 7.51
C LYS A 273 10.49 21.12 6.78
N ALA A 274 11.77 21.14 7.16
CA ALA A 274 12.78 21.98 6.51
C ALA A 274 12.96 21.61 5.03
N ALA A 275 12.87 20.32 4.70
CA ALA A 275 12.93 19.81 3.34
C ALA A 275 11.60 19.92 2.57
N ALA A 276 10.49 20.27 3.24
CA ALA A 276 9.13 20.33 2.72
C ALA A 276 8.69 19.04 1.98
N TYR A 277 9.04 17.87 2.52
CA TYR A 277 8.72 16.59 1.90
C TYR A 277 7.21 16.29 1.95
N ASP A 278 6.63 16.00 0.78
CA ASP A 278 5.30 15.44 0.66
C ASP A 278 5.34 13.91 0.83
N GLY A 279 4.18 13.30 1.10
CA GLY A 279 4.08 11.84 1.16
C GLY A 279 4.74 11.18 2.36
N THR A 280 4.99 11.92 3.44
CA THR A 280 5.46 11.35 4.72
C THR A 280 4.69 11.93 5.88
N THR A 281 4.30 11.08 6.83
CA THR A 281 3.66 11.47 8.10
C THR A 281 4.53 10.99 9.26
N PRO A 282 5.22 11.90 9.97
CA PRO A 282 5.95 11.56 11.19
C PRO A 282 4.98 11.29 12.33
N ILE A 283 5.21 10.20 13.06
CA ILE A 283 4.39 9.75 14.18
C ILE A 283 5.31 9.51 15.38
N TYR A 284 5.09 10.26 16.45
CA TYR A 284 5.73 10.01 17.74
C TYR A 284 4.97 8.87 18.43
N GLY A 285 5.62 7.73 18.55
CA GLY A 285 4.98 6.48 18.97
C GLY A 285 5.73 5.25 18.48
N GLY A 286 5.16 4.06 18.72
CA GLY A 286 5.67 2.79 18.21
C GLY A 286 5.09 2.40 16.85
N LEU A 287 5.45 1.19 16.40
CA LEU A 287 4.87 0.54 15.22
C LEU A 287 3.34 0.47 15.27
N ASP A 288 2.77 0.28 16.46
CA ASP A 288 1.32 0.26 16.68
C ASP A 288 0.65 1.55 16.17
N LYS A 289 1.28 2.72 16.35
CA LYS A 289 0.73 4.00 15.85
C LYS A 289 0.84 4.15 14.34
N ALA A 290 1.93 3.68 13.73
CA ALA A 290 2.05 3.62 12.28
C ALA A 290 1.04 2.65 11.68
N ALA A 291 0.90 1.46 12.26
CA ALA A 291 -0.08 0.47 11.85
C ALA A 291 -1.51 0.98 12.00
N PHE A 292 -1.80 1.72 13.08
CA PHE A 292 -3.08 2.39 13.28
C PHE A 292 -3.36 3.42 12.17
N LEU A 293 -2.40 4.28 11.82
CA LEU A 293 -2.59 5.25 10.73
C LEU A 293 -2.87 4.54 9.40
N CYS A 294 -2.04 3.56 9.04
CA CYS A 294 -2.22 2.75 7.83
C CYS A 294 -3.58 2.05 7.80
N GLY A 295 -3.98 1.43 8.92
CA GLY A 295 -5.26 0.75 9.06
C GLY A 295 -6.44 1.70 9.02
N ALA A 296 -6.31 2.89 9.61
CA ALA A 296 -7.34 3.91 9.58
C ALA A 296 -7.60 4.42 8.16
N ILE A 297 -6.54 4.66 7.38
CA ILE A 297 -6.63 5.05 5.96
C ILE A 297 -7.24 3.92 5.11
N ALA A 298 -6.85 2.67 5.36
CA ALA A 298 -7.41 1.50 4.69
C ALA A 298 -8.87 1.20 5.08
N SER A 299 -9.39 1.84 6.13
CA SER A 299 -10.78 1.72 6.61
C SER A 299 -11.71 2.81 6.12
N ILE A 300 -11.23 3.73 5.26
CA ILE A 300 -12.06 4.81 4.70
C ILE A 300 -13.02 4.22 3.66
N ASP A 301 -14.31 4.38 3.89
CA ASP A 301 -15.34 4.04 2.90
C ASP A 301 -15.56 5.20 1.93
N PHE A 302 -14.89 5.16 0.78
CA PHE A 302 -15.03 6.18 -0.27
C PHE A 302 -16.40 6.17 -0.97
N THR A 303 -17.26 5.19 -0.68
CA THR A 303 -18.62 5.11 -1.23
C THR A 303 -19.66 5.75 -0.31
N GLU A 304 -19.31 5.98 0.95
CA GLU A 304 -20.19 6.59 1.93
C GLU A 304 -20.49 8.06 1.59
N THR A 305 -21.78 8.41 1.52
CA THR A 305 -22.22 9.80 1.35
C THR A 305 -21.79 10.63 2.55
N GLN A 306 -21.06 11.71 2.29
CA GLN A 306 -20.41 12.54 3.31
C GLN A 306 -19.42 11.75 4.19
N GLY A 307 -18.80 10.69 3.66
CA GLY A 307 -17.86 9.83 4.36
C GLY A 307 -16.48 10.43 4.63
N ARG A 308 -16.19 11.66 4.20
CA ARG A 308 -14.90 12.35 4.45
C ARG A 308 -14.56 12.31 5.93
N ILE A 309 -13.37 11.83 6.26
CA ILE A 309 -12.82 11.88 7.62
C ILE A 309 -11.62 12.81 7.70
N THR A 310 -11.37 13.37 8.89
CA THR A 310 -10.02 13.76 9.30
C THR A 310 -9.37 12.60 10.08
N LEU A 311 -8.06 12.43 9.93
CA LEU A 311 -7.31 11.45 10.73
C LEU A 311 -7.04 11.98 12.15
N ALA A 312 -7.12 13.30 12.35
CA ALA A 312 -7.22 13.86 13.70
C ALA A 312 -8.48 13.32 14.39
N PHE A 313 -8.42 13.14 15.71
CA PHE A 313 -9.53 12.65 16.53
C PHE A 313 -9.91 11.18 16.30
N LYS A 314 -9.25 10.47 15.38
CA LYS A 314 -9.47 9.03 15.20
C LYS A 314 -8.78 8.23 16.27
N ASN A 315 -9.48 7.22 16.76
CA ASN A 315 -9.04 6.37 17.84
C ASN A 315 -9.30 4.91 17.52
N GLN A 316 -8.73 4.04 18.36
CA GLN A 316 -8.94 2.61 18.29
C GLN A 316 -8.94 2.07 19.72
N SER A 317 -9.97 1.30 20.05
CA SER A 317 -10.05 0.63 21.35
C SER A 317 -8.79 -0.22 21.62
N GLY A 318 -8.20 -0.08 22.80
CA GLY A 318 -7.01 -0.85 23.21
C GLY A 318 -5.67 -0.27 22.77
N LEU A 319 -5.65 0.83 22.00
CA LEU A 319 -4.41 1.51 21.64
C LEU A 319 -3.91 2.40 22.81
N SER A 320 -2.63 2.28 23.13
CA SER A 320 -2.02 2.99 24.27
C SER A 320 -1.76 4.47 23.96
N VAL A 321 -1.80 5.31 24.99
CA VAL A 321 -1.45 6.74 24.91
C VAL A 321 0.06 6.91 24.94
N ASP A 322 0.58 7.74 24.05
CA ASP A 322 2.01 8.11 24.01
C ASP A 322 2.27 9.52 24.56
N VAL A 323 1.25 10.39 24.57
CA VAL A 323 1.37 11.80 25.01
C VAL A 323 0.17 12.19 25.87
N ASP A 324 0.40 12.70 27.07
CA ASP A 324 -0.66 13.03 28.04
C ASP A 324 -0.49 14.41 28.69
N ASN A 325 0.49 15.19 28.24
CA ASN A 325 0.75 16.54 28.73
C ASN A 325 0.87 17.56 27.58
N ALA A 326 0.54 18.82 27.89
CA ALA A 326 0.43 19.89 26.90
C ALA A 326 1.79 20.31 26.31
N ALA A 327 2.87 20.28 27.09
CA ALA A 327 4.18 20.72 26.63
C ALA A 327 4.74 19.78 25.54
N ASP A 328 4.66 18.47 25.77
CA ASP A 328 5.06 17.47 24.77
C ASP A 328 4.16 17.55 23.53
N ALA A 329 2.85 17.71 23.73
CA ALA A 329 1.89 17.89 22.65
C ALA A 329 2.21 19.10 21.74
N ASP A 330 2.56 20.24 22.33
CA ASP A 330 2.93 21.46 21.60
C ASP A 330 4.28 21.32 20.90
N ASN A 331 5.29 20.76 21.58
CA ASN A 331 6.63 20.53 21.01
C ASN A 331 6.57 19.57 19.82
N LEU A 332 5.82 18.47 19.93
CA LEU A 332 5.65 17.50 18.84
C LEU A 332 4.93 18.13 17.65
N LYS A 333 3.87 18.92 17.91
CA LYS A 333 3.16 19.64 16.86
C LYS A 333 4.09 20.63 16.15
N GLU A 334 4.85 21.42 16.90
CA GLU A 334 5.83 22.35 16.34
C GLU A 334 6.89 21.62 15.51
N ASN A 335 7.39 20.49 15.99
CA ASN A 335 8.38 19.67 15.28
C ASN A 335 7.80 18.84 14.12
N GLY A 336 6.50 18.92 13.85
CA GLY A 336 5.88 18.27 12.67
C GLY A 336 5.45 16.83 12.88
N TYR A 337 5.35 16.37 14.13
CA TYR A 337 4.87 15.04 14.47
C TYR A 337 3.35 15.00 14.65
N ASN A 338 2.81 13.83 14.41
CA ASN A 338 1.53 13.38 14.95
C ASN A 338 1.81 12.47 16.14
N TYR A 339 0.86 12.32 17.05
CA TYR A 339 0.96 11.48 18.22
C TYR A 339 -0.41 10.98 18.65
N TYR A 340 -0.43 9.89 19.41
CA TYR A 340 -1.66 9.40 20.04
C TYR A 340 -1.75 9.97 21.46
N GLY A 341 -2.65 10.95 21.62
CA GLY A 341 -2.73 11.77 22.83
C GLY A 341 -3.95 11.46 23.69
N ALA A 342 -3.83 11.69 25.00
CA ALA A 342 -4.95 11.76 25.92
C ALA A 342 -5.38 13.21 26.17
N TRP A 343 -6.67 13.45 26.08
CA TRP A 343 -7.32 14.74 26.26
C TRP A 343 -8.49 14.59 27.23
N ALA A 344 -8.87 15.65 27.92
CA ALA A 344 -9.95 15.57 28.90
C ALA A 344 -10.75 16.88 28.98
N THR A 345 -12.04 16.73 29.29
CA THR A 345 -12.84 17.79 29.90
C THR A 345 -12.82 17.59 31.42
N ALA A 346 -13.63 18.34 32.18
CA ALA A 346 -13.71 18.17 33.63
C ALA A 346 -14.09 16.75 34.06
N ASN A 347 -14.87 16.01 33.25
CA ASN A 347 -15.42 14.70 33.62
C ASN A 347 -15.19 13.59 32.59
N ASP A 348 -14.79 13.92 31.35
CA ASP A 348 -14.62 12.94 30.27
C ASP A 348 -13.17 12.87 29.79
N ARG A 349 -12.74 11.69 29.33
CA ARG A 349 -11.44 11.46 28.72
C ARG A 349 -11.59 10.99 27.28
N PHE A 350 -10.70 11.46 26.43
CA PHE A 350 -10.65 11.15 25.01
C PHE A 350 -9.22 10.74 24.66
N THR A 351 -9.06 9.71 23.85
CA THR A 351 -7.75 9.31 23.31
C THR A 351 -7.84 9.25 21.80
N PHE A 352 -6.90 9.85 21.09
CA PHE A 352 -6.92 9.88 19.62
C PHE A 352 -5.58 10.32 19.01
N LEU A 353 -5.43 10.07 17.71
CA LEU A 353 -4.35 10.64 16.90
C LEU A 353 -4.57 12.15 16.71
N TYR A 354 -3.51 12.93 16.86
CA TYR A 354 -3.51 14.38 16.68
C TYR A 354 -2.13 14.86 16.19
N PRO A 355 -1.99 15.96 15.41
CA PRO A 355 -3.04 16.82 14.87
C PRO A 355 -3.51 16.44 13.45
N GLY A 356 -3.04 15.34 12.86
CA GLY A 356 -3.32 14.95 11.47
C GLY A 356 -2.49 15.71 10.43
N GLN A 357 -1.33 16.24 10.79
CA GLN A 357 -0.52 17.13 9.95
C GLN A 357 0.52 16.42 9.09
N MET A 358 0.99 17.11 8.05
CA MET A 358 2.08 16.68 7.17
C MET A 358 3.12 17.80 6.97
N PRO A 359 4.41 17.47 6.75
CA PRO A 359 5.49 18.45 6.70
C PRO A 359 5.57 19.25 5.39
N GLY A 360 5.10 18.67 4.28
CA GLY A 360 5.22 19.23 2.92
C GLY A 360 4.20 20.31 2.56
N LYS A 361 3.89 20.42 1.26
CA LYS A 361 2.89 21.38 0.74
C LYS A 361 1.47 20.94 1.09
N TRP A 362 1.25 19.62 1.16
CA TRP A 362 0.04 19.05 1.75
C TRP A 362 0.17 19.17 3.26
N LYS A 363 -0.70 19.98 3.88
CA LYS A 363 -0.64 20.24 5.32
C LYS A 363 -1.37 19.21 6.17
N TRP A 364 -2.28 18.45 5.57
CA TRP A 364 -3.17 17.53 6.26
C TRP A 364 -3.23 16.17 5.57
N ILE A 365 -3.22 15.10 6.38
CA ILE A 365 -3.18 13.70 5.90
C ILE A 365 -4.41 13.37 5.07
N ASP A 366 -5.59 13.79 5.52
CA ASP A 366 -6.88 13.55 4.87
C ASP A 366 -6.91 14.13 3.45
N ALA A 367 -6.48 15.38 3.25
CA ALA A 367 -6.40 15.98 1.92
C ALA A 367 -5.41 15.21 1.01
N TYR A 368 -4.28 14.75 1.56
CA TYR A 368 -3.30 13.96 0.81
C TYR A 368 -3.82 12.56 0.43
N VAL A 369 -4.55 11.89 1.31
CA VAL A 369 -5.13 10.57 1.03
C VAL A 369 -6.29 10.68 0.03
N ASN A 370 -7.12 11.71 0.18
CA ASN A 370 -8.23 11.99 -0.74
C ASN A 370 -7.73 12.21 -2.17
N GLN A 371 -6.61 12.94 -2.36
CA GLN A 371 -6.06 13.11 -3.70
C GLN A 371 -5.49 11.81 -4.29
N ILE A 372 -4.93 10.91 -3.48
CA ILE A 372 -4.51 9.56 -3.97
C ILE A 372 -5.74 8.86 -4.55
N ARG A 373 -6.86 8.85 -3.82
CA ARG A 373 -8.11 8.22 -4.29
C ARG A 373 -8.58 8.85 -5.59
N LEU A 374 -8.77 10.17 -5.62
CA LEU A 374 -9.31 10.87 -6.79
C LEU A 374 -8.44 10.65 -8.03
N ASN A 375 -7.12 10.82 -7.91
CA ASN A 375 -6.19 10.64 -9.03
C ASN A 375 -6.18 9.19 -9.54
N SER A 376 -6.25 8.20 -8.64
CA SER A 376 -6.31 6.78 -9.04
C SER A 376 -7.57 6.45 -9.85
N GLN A 377 -8.74 6.99 -9.47
CA GLN A 377 -9.97 6.77 -10.23
C GLN A 377 -10.01 7.52 -11.55
N LEU A 378 -9.53 8.77 -11.59
CA LEU A 378 -9.41 9.50 -12.84
C LEU A 378 -8.52 8.76 -13.84
N GLN A 379 -7.39 8.22 -13.37
CA GLN A 379 -6.52 7.39 -14.20
C GLN A 379 -7.24 6.14 -14.71
N LEU A 380 -7.94 5.41 -13.84
CA LEU A 380 -8.67 4.21 -14.20
C LEU A 380 -9.79 4.47 -15.23
N ALA A 381 -10.57 5.53 -15.01
CA ALA A 381 -11.67 5.90 -15.89
C ALA A 381 -11.17 6.33 -17.27
N LEU A 382 -10.09 7.12 -17.33
CA LEU A 382 -9.46 7.50 -18.59
C LEU A 382 -8.84 6.31 -19.33
N MET A 383 -8.23 5.36 -18.61
CA MET A 383 -7.73 4.12 -19.22
C MET A 383 -8.86 3.26 -19.79
N THR A 384 -9.95 3.12 -19.04
CA THR A 384 -11.14 2.38 -19.48
C THR A 384 -11.77 3.02 -20.71
N LEU A 385 -11.84 4.36 -20.77
CA LEU A 385 -12.26 5.08 -21.97
C LEU A 385 -11.38 4.71 -23.18
N LEU A 386 -10.06 4.77 -23.03
CA LEU A 386 -9.12 4.51 -24.12
C LEU A 386 -9.17 3.06 -24.62
N THR A 387 -9.47 2.09 -23.75
CA THR A 387 -9.56 0.68 -24.15
C THR A 387 -10.94 0.25 -24.65
N SER A 388 -12.01 0.96 -24.26
CA SER A 388 -13.39 0.64 -24.65
C SER A 388 -13.88 1.40 -25.89
N ALA A 389 -13.43 2.65 -26.07
CA ALA A 389 -13.79 3.44 -27.24
C ALA A 389 -13.01 2.95 -28.47
N LYS A 390 -13.70 2.82 -29.61
CA LYS A 390 -13.04 2.49 -30.90
C LYS A 390 -12.02 3.55 -31.31
N ALA A 391 -12.30 4.81 -31.00
CA ALA A 391 -11.41 5.94 -31.15
C ALA A 391 -11.88 7.11 -30.28
N VAL A 392 -10.95 7.90 -29.77
CA VAL A 392 -11.24 9.19 -29.13
C VAL A 392 -10.74 10.30 -30.09
N PRO A 393 -11.63 10.92 -30.88
CA PRO A 393 -11.22 11.91 -31.89
C PRO A 393 -10.82 13.25 -31.26
N TYR A 394 -9.87 13.97 -31.86
CA TYR A 394 -9.46 15.31 -31.42
C TYR A 394 -10.42 16.41 -31.87
N ASN A 395 -11.69 16.27 -31.49
CA ASN A 395 -12.76 17.23 -31.75
C ASN A 395 -13.70 17.29 -30.53
N ALA A 396 -14.81 18.02 -30.67
CA ALA A 396 -15.80 18.16 -29.60
C ALA A 396 -16.32 16.81 -29.05
N VAL A 397 -16.39 15.76 -29.87
CA VAL A 397 -16.85 14.43 -29.44
C VAL A 397 -15.81 13.77 -28.52
N GLY A 398 -14.53 13.78 -28.86
CA GLY A 398 -13.52 13.21 -27.97
C GLY A 398 -13.33 14.01 -26.69
N ILE A 399 -13.47 15.34 -26.76
CA ILE A 399 -13.53 16.19 -25.56
C ILE A 399 -14.71 15.78 -24.66
N ALA A 400 -15.89 15.56 -25.24
CA ALA A 400 -17.07 15.11 -24.49
C ALA A 400 -16.86 13.72 -23.87
N LEU A 401 -16.24 12.78 -24.60
CA LEU A 401 -15.91 11.45 -24.09
C LEU A 401 -14.96 11.50 -22.90
N GLN A 402 -13.89 12.29 -22.99
CA GLN A 402 -12.95 12.46 -21.87
C GLN A 402 -13.60 13.15 -20.67
N ARG A 403 -14.45 14.16 -20.91
CA ARG A 403 -15.22 14.82 -19.86
C ARG A 403 -16.17 13.85 -19.16
N ALA A 404 -16.87 13.02 -19.94
CA ALA A 404 -17.77 11.99 -19.42
C ALA A 404 -17.02 10.95 -18.58
N ALA A 405 -15.86 10.48 -19.06
CA ALA A 405 -15.05 9.52 -18.32
C ALA A 405 -14.58 10.05 -16.95
N CYS A 406 -14.22 11.34 -16.86
CA CYS A 406 -13.83 11.94 -15.58
C CYS A 406 -15.01 12.22 -14.64
N GLN A 407 -16.26 12.22 -15.13
CA GLN A 407 -17.40 12.69 -14.35
C GLN A 407 -17.75 11.75 -13.20
N ASP A 408 -17.68 10.44 -13.41
CA ASP A 408 -17.99 9.46 -12.35
C ASP A 408 -17.00 9.57 -11.17
N PRO A 409 -15.66 9.58 -11.36
CA PRO A 409 -14.72 9.86 -10.27
C PRO A 409 -14.96 11.19 -9.54
N ILE A 410 -15.36 12.24 -10.27
CA ILE A 410 -15.66 13.55 -9.67
C ILE A 410 -16.95 13.48 -8.85
N ASN A 411 -17.97 12.80 -9.34
CA ASN A 411 -19.23 12.60 -8.61
C ASN A 411 -19.03 11.74 -7.35
N GLU A 412 -18.20 10.71 -7.42
CA GLU A 412 -17.78 9.93 -6.24
C GLU A 412 -17.11 10.84 -5.21
N ALA A 413 -16.18 11.70 -5.64
CA ALA A 413 -15.48 12.63 -4.74
C ALA A 413 -16.40 13.69 -4.14
N LEU A 414 -17.39 14.18 -4.88
CA LEU A 414 -18.45 15.06 -4.38
C LEU A 414 -19.35 14.34 -3.37
N ASN A 415 -19.80 13.11 -3.67
CA ASN A 415 -20.64 12.32 -2.77
C ASN A 415 -19.90 11.99 -1.47
N PHE A 416 -18.64 11.57 -1.57
CA PHE A 416 -17.79 11.28 -0.41
C PHE A 416 -17.46 12.55 0.40
N GLY A 417 -17.39 13.70 -0.28
CA GLY A 417 -17.10 15.00 0.32
C GLY A 417 -15.62 15.42 0.25
N SER A 418 -14.78 14.75 -0.54
CA SER A 418 -13.40 15.21 -0.81
C SER A 418 -13.33 16.33 -1.85
N ILE A 419 -14.44 16.61 -2.53
CA ILE A 419 -14.67 17.87 -3.26
C ILE A 419 -15.84 18.58 -2.58
N GLN A 420 -15.65 19.86 -2.25
CA GLN A 420 -16.63 20.68 -1.53
C GLN A 420 -16.97 21.95 -2.32
N PRO A 421 -18.23 22.17 -2.70
CA PRO A 421 -18.70 23.47 -3.19
C PRO A 421 -18.75 24.51 -2.06
N GLY A 422 -18.85 25.77 -2.41
CA GLY A 422 -19.00 26.89 -1.48
C GLY A 422 -17.72 27.35 -0.78
N VAL A 423 -16.56 26.80 -1.16
CA VAL A 423 -15.26 27.19 -0.60
C VAL A 423 -14.79 28.49 -1.26
N PRO A 424 -14.65 29.60 -0.50
CA PRO A 424 -14.26 30.88 -1.09
C PRO A 424 -12.79 30.88 -1.52
N LEU A 425 -12.54 31.37 -2.73
CA LEU A 425 -11.20 31.59 -3.29
C LEU A 425 -10.74 33.02 -3.04
N SER A 426 -9.45 33.19 -2.74
CA SER A 426 -8.83 34.52 -2.71
C SER A 426 -8.81 35.17 -4.09
N GLU A 427 -8.82 36.51 -4.16
CA GLU A 427 -8.76 37.25 -5.42
C GLU A 427 -7.54 36.87 -6.28
N GLN A 428 -6.40 36.59 -5.64
CA GLN A 428 -5.21 36.11 -6.34
C GLN A 428 -5.43 34.72 -6.97
N GLN A 429 -6.03 33.77 -6.24
CA GLN A 429 -6.35 32.45 -6.79
C GLN A 429 -7.34 32.56 -7.96
N ARG A 430 -8.39 33.38 -7.81
CA ARG A 430 -9.35 33.64 -8.90
C ARG A 430 -8.66 34.15 -10.15
N ALA A 431 -7.81 35.17 -10.02
CA ALA A 431 -7.09 35.77 -11.14
C ALA A 431 -6.17 34.76 -11.84
N LEU A 432 -5.42 33.96 -11.08
CA LEU A 432 -4.54 32.93 -11.64
C LEU A 432 -5.32 31.85 -12.39
N ILE A 433 -6.38 31.31 -11.78
CA ILE A 433 -7.23 30.27 -12.36
C ILE A 433 -7.91 30.79 -13.64
N ASN A 434 -8.54 31.96 -13.60
CA ASN A 434 -9.27 32.50 -14.75
C ASN A 434 -8.34 32.91 -15.89
N ASN A 435 -7.16 33.46 -15.58
CA ASN A 435 -6.15 33.76 -16.60
C ASN A 435 -5.65 32.49 -17.29
N GLU A 436 -5.45 31.40 -16.55
CA GLU A 436 -5.03 30.13 -17.11
C GLU A 436 -6.16 29.43 -17.91
N ALA A 437 -7.36 29.38 -17.33
CA ALA A 437 -8.51 28.72 -17.95
C ALA A 437 -9.08 29.49 -19.16
N ARG A 438 -8.79 30.79 -19.27
CA ARG A 438 -9.34 31.73 -20.27
C ARG A 438 -10.87 31.85 -20.26
N VAL A 439 -11.48 31.47 -19.13
CA VAL A 439 -12.91 31.56 -18.83
C VAL A 439 -13.07 31.81 -17.34
N ASP A 440 -14.27 32.17 -16.89
CA ASP A 440 -14.57 32.29 -15.46
C ASP A 440 -14.73 30.90 -14.80
N ALA A 441 -13.60 30.22 -14.63
CA ALA A 441 -13.49 28.91 -14.01
C ALA A 441 -13.59 29.00 -12.48
N ALA A 442 -13.07 30.07 -11.89
CA ALA A 442 -13.10 30.30 -10.45
C ALA A 442 -14.54 30.33 -9.90
N ALA A 443 -15.46 31.05 -10.54
CA ALA A 443 -16.87 31.07 -10.14
C ALA A 443 -17.55 29.69 -10.23
N LYS A 444 -17.12 28.85 -11.18
CA LYS A 444 -17.61 27.46 -11.28
C LYS A 444 -17.05 26.60 -10.16
N ILE A 445 -15.77 26.71 -9.85
CA ILE A 445 -15.15 25.98 -8.74
C ILE A 445 -15.86 26.31 -7.42
N GLU A 446 -16.20 27.57 -7.18
CA GLU A 446 -16.93 27.92 -5.94
C GLU A 446 -18.36 27.41 -5.92
N SER A 447 -19.07 27.42 -7.04
CA SER A 447 -20.48 26.98 -7.07
C SER A 447 -20.64 25.46 -7.08
N THR A 448 -19.75 24.72 -7.76
CA THR A 448 -19.86 23.26 -7.93
C THR A 448 -18.73 22.46 -7.29
N GLY A 449 -17.75 23.12 -6.67
CA GLY A 449 -16.57 22.51 -6.03
C GLY A 449 -15.42 22.16 -6.99
N TYR A 450 -15.64 22.21 -8.31
CA TYR A 450 -14.63 21.84 -9.30
C TYR A 450 -14.82 22.51 -10.68
N PHE A 451 -13.77 22.51 -11.49
CA PHE A 451 -13.83 22.83 -12.90
C PHE A 451 -12.85 21.95 -13.71
N LEU A 452 -13.37 21.22 -14.69
CA LEU A 452 -12.58 20.42 -15.64
C LEU A 452 -12.48 21.13 -17.00
N LEU A 453 -11.26 21.54 -17.33
CA LEU A 453 -10.89 22.10 -18.64
C LEU A 453 -10.31 21.00 -19.53
N ILE A 454 -10.81 20.94 -20.76
CA ILE A 454 -10.27 20.10 -21.84
C ILE A 454 -10.27 20.96 -23.10
N GLN A 455 -9.12 21.12 -23.73
CA GLN A 455 -8.95 22.03 -24.87
C GLN A 455 -8.64 21.29 -26.18
N ASN A 456 -8.81 21.99 -27.29
CA ASN A 456 -8.42 21.48 -28.60
C ASN A 456 -6.90 21.25 -28.67
N ALA A 457 -6.50 20.07 -29.14
CA ALA A 457 -5.10 19.75 -29.40
C ALA A 457 -4.59 20.44 -30.68
N SER A 458 -3.30 20.80 -30.70
CA SER A 458 -2.61 21.34 -31.89
C SER A 458 -2.52 20.31 -33.02
N ALA A 459 -2.28 20.75 -34.27
CA ALA A 459 -2.08 19.82 -35.39
C ALA A 459 -0.94 18.81 -35.15
N GLN A 460 0.15 19.25 -34.52
CA GLN A 460 1.29 18.40 -34.15
C GLN A 460 0.90 17.37 -33.08
N THR A 461 0.23 17.81 -32.01
CA THR A 461 -0.27 16.93 -30.94
C THR A 461 -1.19 15.85 -31.51
N ARG A 462 -2.08 16.22 -32.45
CA ARG A 462 -2.95 15.26 -33.16
C ARG A 462 -2.16 14.29 -34.03
N GLY A 463 -1.23 14.81 -34.83
CA GLY A 463 -0.38 14.00 -35.70
C GLY A 463 0.45 12.97 -34.93
N ASN A 464 0.91 13.33 -33.73
CA ASN A 464 1.68 12.48 -32.83
C ASN A 464 0.82 11.63 -31.87
N ARG A 465 -0.52 11.73 -31.95
CA ARG A 465 -1.47 11.03 -31.06
C ARG A 465 -1.22 11.27 -29.56
N GLN A 466 -0.86 12.50 -29.19
CA GLN A 466 -0.59 12.91 -27.81
C GLN A 466 -1.87 13.38 -27.08
N SER A 467 -1.83 13.52 -25.76
CA SER A 467 -3.01 13.92 -24.97
C SER A 467 -3.54 15.32 -25.36
N MET A 468 -4.86 15.50 -25.29
CA MET A 468 -5.47 16.84 -25.32
C MET A 468 -5.03 17.61 -24.06
N PRO A 469 -4.82 18.94 -24.12
CA PRO A 469 -4.55 19.72 -22.92
C PRO A 469 -5.73 19.64 -21.95
N MET A 470 -5.48 19.16 -20.73
CA MET A 470 -6.50 18.93 -19.71
C MET A 470 -6.02 19.42 -18.35
N LYS A 471 -6.95 19.98 -17.56
CA LYS A 471 -6.69 20.40 -16.18
C LYS A 471 -7.96 20.34 -15.34
N LEU A 472 -7.86 19.78 -14.15
CA LEU A 472 -8.91 19.75 -13.14
C LEU A 472 -8.49 20.65 -11.98
N TRP A 473 -9.33 21.61 -11.63
CA TRP A 473 -9.25 22.34 -10.36
C TRP A 473 -10.41 21.90 -9.48
N TYR A 474 -10.16 21.76 -8.18
CA TYR A 474 -11.19 21.40 -7.19
C TYR A 474 -10.84 21.98 -5.81
N THR A 475 -11.84 22.08 -4.94
CA THR A 475 -11.70 22.53 -3.56
C THR A 475 -12.01 21.39 -2.59
N ASP A 476 -11.10 21.08 -1.67
CA ASP A 476 -11.27 19.98 -0.69
C ASP A 476 -12.14 20.37 0.52
N GLY A 477 -12.20 21.65 0.87
CA GLY A 477 -12.99 22.16 2.01
C GLY A 477 -12.39 21.92 3.39
N GLY A 478 -11.47 20.95 3.54
CA GLY A 478 -10.72 20.71 4.78
C GLY A 478 -11.54 20.16 5.95
N SER A 479 -11.00 20.27 7.16
CA SER A 479 -11.66 19.91 8.41
C SER A 479 -11.20 20.81 9.56
N VAL A 480 -12.11 21.09 10.50
CA VAL A 480 -11.83 21.93 11.67
C VAL A 480 -11.13 21.11 12.74
N HIS A 481 -9.93 21.53 13.16
CA HIS A 481 -9.12 20.85 14.19
C HIS A 481 -9.02 21.60 15.53
N ASN A 482 -9.60 22.81 15.62
CA ASN A 482 -9.69 23.59 16.86
C ASN A 482 -10.91 24.53 16.78
N ILE A 483 -11.62 24.70 17.88
CA ILE A 483 -12.77 25.60 18.03
C ILE A 483 -12.49 26.54 19.20
N ASN A 484 -12.50 27.84 18.93
CA ASN A 484 -12.46 28.89 19.95
C ASN A 484 -13.77 29.69 19.90
N LEU A 485 -14.57 29.63 20.96
CA LEU A 485 -15.88 30.30 21.07
C LEU A 485 -15.86 31.32 22.21
N GLY A 486 -16.14 32.58 21.90
CA GLY A 486 -16.38 33.61 22.92
C GLY A 486 -17.80 33.51 23.49
N SER A 487 -17.92 33.23 24.78
CA SER A 487 -19.20 33.35 25.50
C SER A 487 -19.30 34.75 26.10
N ILE A 488 -19.93 35.68 25.38
CA ILE A 488 -20.02 37.10 25.75
C ILE A 488 -21.43 37.40 26.25
N ASN A 489 -21.53 37.85 27.51
CA ASN A 489 -22.76 38.38 28.05
C ASN A 489 -22.97 39.81 27.54
N VAL A 490 -24.08 40.08 26.87
CA VAL A 490 -24.49 41.44 26.48
C VAL A 490 -25.47 41.94 27.54
N GLN A 491 -25.05 42.94 28.31
CA GLN A 491 -25.87 43.60 29.33
C GLN A 491 -26.53 44.87 28.81
#